data_AF-A0A6M0F362-F1
#
_entry.id   AF-A0A6M0F362-F1
#
_cell.length_a   1.000
_cell.length_b   1.000
_cell.length_c   1.000
_cell.angle_alpha   90.00
_cell.angle_beta   90.00
_cell.angle_gamma   90.00
#
_symmetry.space_group_name_H-M   'P 1'
#
loop_
_entity.id
_entity.type
_entity.pdbx_description
1 polymer ?
#
loop_
_entity_poly.entity_id
_entity_poly.type
_entity_poly.pdbx_seq_one_letter_code
_entity_poly.pdbx_strand_id
1 'polypeptide(L)'
;MVVHWHKANQQYLMGAIDQIRYLLQQHVEPFEGMRPVRPPDPTEIIFPEQECSAADALSHIFRLSSFERDILLLCAGVELSRPIADLCGKLNGNPMQSYATFSLALAIFPEIHWNALTPEAPLRRWRLIEVGGGTALTISPLRIDEQILHYLMGTPQLDNRLNGVVLPVHAAPIPRQYLPPSYQTVVQDIIETSILASAPSPSTP
;
A
#
# COMPACT_ATOMS: atom_id res chain seq x y z
N MET A 1 -9.92 13.78 16.18
CA MET A 1 -9.97 13.79 14.70
C MET A 1 -9.15 12.64 14.12
N VAL A 2 -7.87 12.46 14.49
CA VAL A 2 -6.98 11.33 14.08
C VAL A 2 -7.59 9.91 14.26
N VAL A 3 -8.32 9.65 15.34
CA VAL A 3 -8.93 8.33 15.62
C VAL A 3 -9.98 7.92 14.57
N HIS A 4 -10.67 8.88 13.95
CA HIS A 4 -11.71 8.59 12.95
C HIS A 4 -11.12 8.17 11.61
N TRP A 5 -10.02 8.80 11.18
CA TRP A 5 -9.32 8.40 9.96
C TRP A 5 -8.73 7.00 10.08
N HIS A 6 -8.02 6.67 11.17
CA HIS A 6 -7.42 5.34 11.33
C HIS A 6 -8.46 4.22 11.25
N LYS A 7 -9.64 4.44 11.85
CA LYS A 7 -10.73 3.48 11.78
C LYS A 7 -11.25 3.32 10.34
N ALA A 8 -11.49 4.42 9.63
CA ALA A 8 -11.92 4.39 8.23
C ALA A 8 -10.86 3.71 7.33
N ASN A 9 -9.59 4.06 7.50
CA ASN A 9 -8.47 3.47 6.78
C ASN A 9 -8.35 1.96 7.04
N GLN A 10 -8.48 1.53 8.30
CA GLN A 10 -8.46 0.11 8.65
C GLN A 10 -9.64 -0.64 8.01
N GLN A 11 -10.85 -0.08 8.08
CA GLN A 11 -12.04 -0.67 7.44
C GLN A 11 -11.83 -0.79 5.93
N TYR A 12 -11.25 0.23 5.30
CA TYR A 12 -10.97 0.24 3.88
C TYR A 12 -9.94 -0.83 3.51
N LEU A 13 -8.82 -0.88 4.22
CA LEU A 13 -7.76 -1.84 3.96
C LEU A 13 -8.28 -3.28 4.10
N MET A 14 -9.03 -3.56 5.16
CA MET A 14 -9.61 -4.90 5.36
C MET A 14 -10.66 -5.23 4.31
N GLY A 15 -11.52 -4.27 3.93
CA GLY A 15 -12.49 -4.45 2.86
C GLY A 15 -11.83 -4.71 1.50
N ALA A 16 -10.74 -4.00 1.19
CA ALA A 16 -9.95 -4.21 -0.01
C ALA A 16 -9.28 -5.59 -0.02
N ILE A 17 -8.70 -6.00 1.11
CA ILE A 17 -8.13 -7.35 1.29
C ILE A 17 -9.21 -8.45 1.15
N ASP A 18 -10.43 -8.20 1.63
CA ASP A 18 -11.55 -9.11 1.43
C ASP A 18 -11.98 -9.22 -0.04
N GLN A 19 -11.90 -8.15 -0.83
CA GLN A 19 -12.09 -8.23 -2.29
C GLN A 19 -11.02 -9.11 -2.94
N ILE A 20 -9.75 -8.98 -2.56
CA ILE A 20 -8.67 -9.86 -3.05
C ILE A 20 -8.94 -11.32 -2.67
N ARG A 21 -9.34 -11.56 -1.42
CA ARG A 21 -9.72 -12.90 -0.94
C ARG A 21 -10.85 -13.49 -1.77
N TYR A 22 -11.88 -12.69 -2.09
CA TYR A 22 -12.98 -13.10 -2.95
C TYR A 22 -12.50 -13.52 -4.34
N LEU A 23 -11.62 -12.74 -4.97
CA LEU A 23 -11.03 -13.06 -6.28
C LEU A 23 -10.20 -14.36 -6.24
N LEU A 24 -9.39 -14.56 -5.20
CA LEU A 24 -8.64 -15.81 -5.00
C LEU A 24 -9.57 -17.02 -4.86
N GLN A 25 -10.64 -16.88 -4.08
CA GLN A 25 -11.61 -17.96 -3.87
C GLN A 25 -12.33 -18.38 -5.16
N GLN A 26 -12.55 -17.45 -6.09
CA GLN A 26 -13.14 -17.76 -7.40
C GLN A 26 -12.27 -18.67 -8.27
N HIS A 27 -10.96 -18.73 -8.00
CA HIS A 27 -9.99 -19.50 -8.77
C HIS A 27 -9.61 -20.84 -8.12
N VAL A 28 -10.13 -21.11 -6.92
CA VAL A 28 -9.96 -22.41 -6.24
C VAL A 28 -11.17 -23.28 -6.56
N GLU A 29 -10.93 -24.57 -6.85
CA GLU A 29 -12.00 -25.55 -7.05
C GLU A 29 -13.00 -25.52 -5.88
N PRO A 30 -14.31 -25.37 -6.15
CA PRO A 30 -15.31 -25.25 -5.10
C PRO A 30 -15.39 -26.54 -4.29
N PHE A 31 -15.04 -26.47 -3.00
CA PHE A 31 -15.00 -27.65 -2.13
C PHE A 31 -16.41 -28.23 -1.85
N GLU A 32 -17.47 -27.43 -1.95
CA GLU A 32 -18.86 -27.85 -1.64
C GLU A 32 -19.92 -27.16 -2.50
N GLY A 33 -19.60 -26.68 -3.70
CA GLY A 33 -20.55 -25.93 -4.55
C GLY A 33 -21.03 -24.58 -3.97
N MET A 34 -20.62 -24.23 -2.75
CA MET A 34 -20.87 -22.95 -2.11
C MET A 34 -19.99 -21.88 -2.77
N ARG A 35 -20.60 -20.99 -3.56
CA ARG A 35 -19.89 -19.84 -4.13
C ARG A 35 -19.65 -18.81 -3.02
N PRO A 36 -18.45 -18.21 -2.94
CA PRO A 36 -18.20 -17.14 -1.98
C PRO A 36 -19.16 -15.97 -2.24
N VAL A 37 -19.61 -15.34 -1.17
CA VAL A 37 -20.43 -14.11 -1.25
C VAL A 37 -19.50 -12.94 -1.58
N ARG A 38 -19.92 -12.10 -2.54
CA ARG A 38 -19.15 -10.90 -2.89
C ARG A 38 -19.12 -9.95 -1.68
N PRO A 39 -17.93 -9.52 -1.21
CA PRO A 39 -17.84 -8.56 -0.13
C PRO A 39 -18.33 -7.17 -0.56
N PRO A 40 -18.69 -6.29 0.39
CA PRO A 40 -19.06 -4.90 0.10
C PRO A 40 -17.87 -4.15 -0.51
N ASP A 41 -18.16 -3.17 -1.36
CA ASP A 41 -17.13 -2.36 -2.00
C ASP A 41 -16.46 -1.44 -0.95
N PRO A 42 -15.14 -1.53 -0.73
CA PRO A 42 -14.46 -0.69 0.24
C PRO A 42 -14.52 0.81 -0.10
N THR A 43 -14.80 1.18 -1.34
CA THR A 43 -14.94 2.59 -1.76
C THR A 43 -16.17 3.28 -1.17
N GLU A 44 -17.13 2.52 -0.62
CA GLU A 44 -18.29 3.06 0.11
C GLU A 44 -17.92 3.61 1.49
N ILE A 45 -16.71 3.35 1.98
CA ILE A 45 -16.25 3.83 3.28
C ILE A 45 -15.98 5.32 3.21
N ILE A 46 -16.67 6.06 4.08
CA ILE A 46 -16.58 7.51 4.16
C ILE A 46 -15.41 7.89 5.06
N PHE A 47 -14.45 8.59 4.49
CA PHE A 47 -13.34 9.18 5.23
C PHE A 47 -13.74 10.55 5.80
N PRO A 48 -13.27 10.91 7.00
CA PRO A 48 -13.46 12.26 7.53
C PRO A 48 -12.74 13.29 6.65
N GLU A 49 -13.29 14.51 6.59
CA GLU A 49 -12.59 15.69 6.03
C GLU A 49 -12.12 15.54 4.56
N GLN A 50 -12.78 14.66 3.77
CA GLN A 50 -12.42 14.36 2.37
C GLN A 50 -10.99 13.81 2.20
N GLU A 51 -10.41 13.28 3.26
CA GLU A 51 -9.17 12.52 3.15
C GLU A 51 -9.40 11.21 2.37
N CYS A 52 -8.32 10.57 1.91
CA CYS A 52 -8.38 9.28 1.23
C CYS A 52 -7.74 8.18 2.08
N SER A 53 -7.92 6.92 1.65
CA SER A 53 -7.22 5.80 2.27
C SER A 53 -5.70 5.89 2.04
N ALA A 54 -4.91 5.26 2.90
CA ALA A 54 -3.47 5.15 2.71
C ALA A 54 -3.13 4.44 1.38
N ALA A 55 -3.94 3.46 0.96
CA ALA A 55 -3.77 2.77 -0.32
C ALA A 55 -4.02 3.71 -1.52
N ASP A 56 -5.03 4.58 -1.44
CA ASP A 56 -5.30 5.59 -2.47
C ASP A 56 -4.19 6.65 -2.51
N ALA A 57 -3.72 7.10 -1.35
CA ALA A 57 -2.60 8.03 -1.25
C ALA A 57 -1.32 7.46 -1.88
N LEU A 58 -0.95 6.21 -1.58
CA LEU A 58 0.18 5.53 -2.23
C LEU A 58 0.00 5.44 -3.74
N SER A 59 -1.20 5.07 -4.18
CA SER A 59 -1.52 4.94 -5.60
C SER A 59 -1.36 6.29 -6.32
N HIS A 60 -1.78 7.38 -5.69
CA HIS A 60 -1.61 8.72 -6.23
C HIS A 60 -0.14 9.18 -6.26
N ILE A 61 0.59 8.99 -5.15
CA ILE A 61 2.01 9.40 -5.00
C ILE A 61 2.89 8.65 -6.00
N PHE A 62 2.75 7.33 -6.10
CA PHE A 62 3.59 6.50 -6.95
C PHE A 62 3.01 6.27 -8.35
N ARG A 63 1.85 6.86 -8.65
CA ARG A 63 1.13 6.71 -9.93
C ARG A 63 0.89 5.25 -10.28
N LEU A 64 0.43 4.47 -9.30
CA LEU A 64 0.12 3.06 -9.48
C LEU A 64 -1.12 2.90 -10.37
N SER A 65 -1.05 1.97 -11.32
CA SER A 65 -2.25 1.44 -11.98
C SER A 65 -3.13 0.65 -11.00
N SER A 66 -4.38 0.38 -11.40
CA SER A 66 -5.30 -0.50 -10.67
C SER A 66 -4.65 -1.86 -10.40
N PHE A 67 -4.05 -2.46 -11.44
CA PHE A 67 -3.31 -3.72 -11.34
C PHE A 67 -2.16 -3.69 -10.32
N GLU A 68 -1.35 -2.63 -10.33
CA GLU A 68 -0.22 -2.51 -9.42
C GLU A 68 -0.66 -2.35 -7.97
N ARG A 69 -1.69 -1.54 -7.76
CA ARG A 69 -2.33 -1.40 -6.45
C ARG A 69 -2.89 -2.74 -5.97
N ASP A 70 -3.53 -3.52 -6.84
CA ASP A 70 -4.07 -4.83 -6.49
C ASP A 70 -2.98 -5.85 -6.14
N ILE A 71 -1.83 -5.82 -6.84
CA ILE A 71 -0.64 -6.60 -6.47
C ILE A 71 -0.13 -6.19 -5.08
N LEU A 72 -0.05 -4.88 -4.79
CA LEU A 72 0.38 -4.39 -3.48
C LEU A 72 -0.57 -4.88 -2.37
N LEU A 73 -1.89 -4.79 -2.60
CA LEU A 73 -2.91 -5.24 -1.66
C LEU A 73 -2.94 -6.77 -1.49
N LEU A 74 -2.62 -7.54 -2.54
CA LEU A 74 -2.43 -8.99 -2.44
C LEU A 74 -1.24 -9.32 -1.54
N CYS A 75 -0.10 -8.64 -1.72
CA CYS A 75 1.07 -8.83 -0.86
C CYS A 75 0.76 -8.45 0.60
N ALA A 76 0.07 -7.33 0.84
CA ALA A 76 -0.40 -6.95 2.16
C ALA A 76 -1.38 -7.99 2.74
N GLY A 77 -2.29 -8.53 1.90
CA GLY A 77 -3.25 -9.55 2.28
C GLY A 77 -2.58 -10.85 2.75
N VAL A 78 -1.48 -11.26 2.13
CA VAL A 78 -0.69 -12.42 2.57
C VAL A 78 -0.15 -12.22 3.99
N GLU A 79 0.34 -11.02 4.32
CA GLU A 79 0.88 -10.71 5.65
C GLU A 79 -0.21 -10.51 6.73
N LEU A 80 -1.36 -9.95 6.34
CA LEU A 80 -2.43 -9.56 7.28
C LEU A 80 -3.55 -10.60 7.43
N SER A 81 -3.67 -11.55 6.51
CA SER A 81 -4.79 -12.49 6.46
C SER A 81 -4.32 -13.90 6.12
N ARG A 82 -4.29 -14.77 7.14
CA ARG A 82 -3.96 -16.20 6.97
C ARG A 82 -4.81 -16.89 5.89
N PRO A 83 -6.13 -16.65 5.77
CA PRO A 83 -6.92 -17.21 4.67
C PRO A 83 -6.39 -16.88 3.27
N ILE A 84 -5.84 -15.68 3.05
CA ILE A 84 -5.24 -15.30 1.76
C ILE A 84 -3.94 -16.07 1.53
N ALA A 85 -3.07 -16.14 2.54
CA ALA A 85 -1.83 -16.92 2.46
C ALA A 85 -2.12 -18.40 2.11
N ASP A 86 -3.12 -19.00 2.76
CA ASP A 86 -3.55 -20.38 2.50
C ASP A 86 -4.10 -20.55 1.06
N LEU A 87 -4.87 -19.58 0.55
CA LEU A 87 -5.36 -19.59 -0.83
C LEU A 87 -4.22 -19.44 -1.83
N CYS A 88 -3.22 -18.60 -1.56
CA CYS A 88 -2.03 -18.48 -2.39
C CYS A 88 -1.29 -19.82 -2.45
N GLY A 89 -1.09 -20.51 -1.32
CA GLY A 89 -0.45 -21.83 -1.30
C GLY A 89 -1.21 -22.87 -2.10
N LYS A 90 -2.55 -22.88 -2.03
CA LYS A 90 -3.39 -23.77 -2.85
C LYS A 90 -3.24 -23.48 -4.35
N LEU A 91 -3.29 -22.20 -4.75
CA LEU A 91 -3.19 -21.78 -6.15
C LEU A 91 -1.78 -21.92 -6.72
N ASN A 92 -0.75 -21.82 -5.89
CA ASN A 92 0.63 -22.14 -6.25
C ASN A 92 0.87 -23.67 -6.35
N GLY A 93 -0.10 -24.50 -5.97
CA GLY A 93 0.00 -25.97 -6.00
C GLY A 93 0.83 -26.57 -4.85
N ASN A 94 1.24 -25.76 -3.88
CA ASN A 94 1.99 -26.21 -2.70
C ASN A 94 1.59 -25.38 -1.47
N PRO A 95 0.94 -25.99 -0.45
CA PRO A 95 0.56 -25.30 0.79
C PRO A 95 1.72 -24.67 1.58
N MET A 96 2.98 -25.05 1.30
CA MET A 96 4.16 -24.41 1.90
C MET A 96 4.60 -23.15 1.16
N GLN A 97 4.02 -22.86 -0.02
CA GLN A 97 4.29 -21.68 -0.84
C GLN A 97 3.16 -20.65 -0.69
N SER A 98 2.88 -20.26 0.54
CA SER A 98 1.80 -19.32 0.90
C SER A 98 2.17 -17.86 0.64
N TYR A 99 2.71 -17.56 -0.54
CA TYR A 99 3.15 -16.23 -0.94
C TYR A 99 2.48 -15.78 -2.24
N ALA A 100 2.37 -14.46 -2.41
CA ALA A 100 1.92 -13.86 -3.65
C ALA A 100 2.95 -14.09 -4.77
N THR A 101 2.48 -14.22 -6.01
CA THR A 101 3.33 -14.29 -7.22
C THR A 101 2.73 -13.43 -8.31
N PHE A 102 3.54 -12.98 -9.28
CA PHE A 102 2.98 -12.28 -10.45
C PHE A 102 2.07 -13.20 -11.25
N SER A 103 2.39 -14.50 -11.36
CA SER A 103 1.50 -15.48 -12.01
C SER A 103 0.13 -15.55 -11.34
N LEU A 104 0.07 -15.48 -10.00
CA LEU A 104 -1.19 -15.44 -9.26
C LEU A 104 -1.97 -14.16 -9.58
N ALA A 105 -1.31 -13.00 -9.51
CA ALA A 105 -1.92 -11.71 -9.82
C ALA A 105 -2.47 -11.64 -11.25
N LEU A 106 -1.70 -12.14 -12.22
CA LEU A 106 -2.09 -12.24 -13.63
C LEU A 106 -3.27 -13.19 -13.86
N ALA A 107 -3.46 -14.18 -12.99
CA ALA A 107 -4.57 -15.12 -13.10
C ALA A 107 -5.87 -14.56 -12.51
N ILE A 108 -5.79 -13.81 -11.40
CA ILE A 108 -6.98 -13.44 -10.61
C ILE A 108 -7.52 -12.04 -10.88
N PHE A 109 -6.70 -11.10 -11.39
CA PHE A 109 -7.11 -9.70 -11.59
C PHE A 109 -7.63 -9.45 -13.01
N PRO A 110 -8.71 -8.66 -13.16
CA PRO A 110 -9.34 -8.43 -14.47
C PRO A 110 -8.56 -7.47 -15.38
N GLU A 111 -7.92 -6.44 -14.82
CA GLU A 111 -7.21 -5.40 -15.59
C GLU A 111 -5.70 -5.67 -15.59
N ILE A 112 -5.23 -6.57 -16.46
CA ILE A 112 -3.82 -6.99 -16.47
C ILE A 112 -2.92 -5.97 -17.18
N HIS A 113 -1.79 -5.62 -16.55
CA HIS A 113 -0.73 -4.82 -17.17
C HIS A 113 0.63 -5.53 -17.09
N TRP A 114 1.05 -6.16 -18.19
CA TRP A 114 2.38 -6.83 -18.27
C TRP A 114 3.56 -5.91 -17.96
N ASN A 115 3.43 -4.62 -18.26
CA ASN A 115 4.47 -3.63 -17.96
C ASN A 115 4.71 -3.46 -16.47
N ALA A 116 3.74 -3.79 -15.59
CA ALA A 116 3.87 -3.73 -14.14
C ALA A 116 4.94 -4.69 -13.58
N LEU A 117 5.33 -5.71 -14.36
CA LEU A 117 6.36 -6.67 -13.96
C LEU A 117 7.78 -6.13 -14.22
N THR A 118 7.93 -5.06 -15.01
CA THR A 118 9.24 -4.55 -15.40
C THR A 118 9.97 -3.90 -14.21
N PRO A 119 11.31 -3.89 -14.19
CA PRO A 119 12.07 -3.21 -13.14
C PRO A 119 11.76 -1.71 -13.01
N GLU A 120 11.37 -1.07 -14.12
CA GLU A 120 11.02 0.35 -14.16
C GLU A 120 9.58 0.66 -13.73
N ALA A 121 8.73 -0.36 -13.60
CA ALA A 121 7.37 -0.18 -13.12
C ALA A 121 7.37 0.32 -11.66
N PRO A 122 6.43 1.22 -11.30
CA PRO A 122 6.32 1.81 -9.97
C PRO A 122 6.57 0.84 -8.80
N LEU A 123 5.95 -0.34 -8.80
CA LEU A 123 6.10 -1.33 -7.74
C LEU A 123 7.55 -1.72 -7.44
N ARG A 124 8.34 -1.96 -8.50
CA ARG A 124 9.73 -2.42 -8.39
C ARG A 124 10.71 -1.26 -8.34
N ARG A 125 10.45 -0.20 -9.11
CA ARG A 125 11.25 1.03 -9.14
C ARG A 125 11.34 1.68 -7.76
N TRP A 126 10.21 1.77 -7.07
CA TRP A 126 10.11 2.36 -5.73
C TRP A 126 10.25 1.35 -4.60
N ARG A 127 10.46 0.06 -4.92
CA ARG A 127 10.56 -1.05 -3.96
C ARG A 127 9.36 -1.12 -3.01
N LEU A 128 8.16 -0.89 -3.53
CA LEU A 128 6.93 -1.10 -2.75
C LEU A 128 6.70 -2.59 -2.47
N ILE A 129 7.24 -3.43 -3.37
CA ILE A 129 7.36 -4.86 -3.18
C ILE A 129 8.79 -5.32 -3.50
N GLU A 130 9.17 -6.44 -2.92
CA GLU A 130 10.38 -7.18 -3.20
C GLU A 130 10.07 -8.49 -3.93
N VAL A 131 10.85 -8.78 -4.97
CA VAL A 131 10.83 -10.08 -5.64
C VAL A 131 11.89 -10.94 -5.00
N GLY A 132 11.47 -11.98 -4.27
CA GLY A 132 12.38 -12.92 -3.64
C GLY A 132 12.99 -13.91 -4.64
N GLY A 133 13.80 -14.84 -4.11
CA GLY A 133 14.48 -15.84 -4.93
C GLY A 133 13.51 -16.87 -5.52
N GLY A 134 13.70 -17.18 -6.80
CA GLY A 134 12.92 -18.19 -7.53
C GLY A 134 13.56 -18.53 -8.87
N THR A 135 13.04 -19.56 -9.54
CA THR A 135 13.57 -20.02 -10.84
C THR A 135 13.14 -19.13 -12.01
N ALA A 136 12.08 -18.35 -11.85
CA ALA A 136 11.59 -17.38 -12.84
C ALA A 136 10.86 -16.22 -12.16
N LEU A 137 10.84 -15.04 -12.82
CA LEU A 137 10.24 -13.81 -12.28
C LEU A 137 8.77 -13.99 -11.88
N THR A 138 7.97 -14.63 -12.73
CA THR A 138 6.51 -14.68 -12.54
C THR A 138 6.07 -15.54 -11.37
N ILE A 139 6.86 -16.59 -11.06
CA ILE A 139 6.58 -17.56 -9.98
C ILE A 139 7.44 -17.31 -8.73
N SER A 140 8.28 -16.27 -8.75
CA SER A 140 9.06 -15.86 -7.58
C SER A 140 8.14 -15.26 -6.50
N PRO A 141 8.45 -15.48 -5.22
CA PRO A 141 7.67 -14.91 -4.13
C PRO A 141 7.73 -13.39 -4.16
N LEU A 142 6.57 -12.75 -4.05
CA LEU A 142 6.43 -11.31 -3.87
C LEU A 142 6.17 -11.01 -2.39
N ARG A 143 6.85 -9.99 -1.87
CA ARG A 143 6.68 -9.50 -0.50
C ARG A 143 6.46 -8.01 -0.53
N ILE A 144 5.56 -7.51 0.31
CA ILE A 144 5.41 -6.07 0.51
C ILE A 144 6.59 -5.57 1.36
N ASP A 145 7.07 -4.36 1.07
CA ASP A 145 8.02 -3.69 1.95
C ASP A 145 7.37 -3.39 3.32
N GLU A 146 8.11 -3.63 4.41
CA GLU A 146 7.61 -3.49 5.79
C GLU A 146 7.10 -2.07 6.09
N GLN A 147 7.77 -1.05 5.57
CA GLN A 147 7.37 0.35 5.78
C GLN A 147 6.08 0.67 5.03
N ILE A 148 5.93 0.12 3.82
CA ILE A 148 4.71 0.27 3.04
C ILE A 148 3.55 -0.46 3.70
N LEU A 149 3.78 -1.64 4.28
CA LEU A 149 2.78 -2.35 5.07
C LEU A 149 2.35 -1.52 6.30
N HIS A 150 3.29 -0.95 7.05
CA HIS A 150 2.99 -0.08 8.18
C HIS A 150 2.27 1.21 7.77
N TYR A 151 2.64 1.79 6.63
CA TYR A 151 1.93 2.94 6.07
C TYR A 151 0.48 2.60 5.73
N LEU A 152 0.23 1.46 5.07
CA LEU A 152 -1.12 0.98 4.75
C LEU A 152 -1.96 0.78 6.02
N MET A 153 -1.37 0.29 7.10
CA MET A 153 -2.04 0.17 8.41
C MET A 153 -2.31 1.50 9.10
N GLY A 154 -1.88 2.62 8.52
CA GLY A 154 -2.05 3.96 9.09
C GLY A 154 -1.04 4.26 10.19
N THR A 155 0.08 3.54 10.26
CA THR A 155 1.17 3.80 11.20
C THR A 155 2.42 4.17 10.42
N PRO A 156 2.53 5.41 9.90
CA PRO A 156 3.71 5.82 9.13
C PRO A 156 4.95 5.70 10.01
N GLN A 157 5.86 4.81 9.66
CA GLN A 157 7.17 4.70 10.27
C GLN A 157 8.16 5.52 9.46
N LEU A 158 9.07 6.21 10.15
CA LEU A 158 10.21 6.83 9.49
C LEU A 158 11.09 5.70 8.91
N ASP A 159 11.56 5.87 7.68
CA ASP A 159 12.46 4.88 7.05
C ASP A 159 13.65 4.60 7.96
N ASN A 160 13.92 3.32 8.20
CA ASN A 160 14.99 2.89 9.09
C ASN A 160 16.38 3.36 8.60
N ARG A 161 16.52 3.70 7.30
CA ARG A 161 17.71 4.32 6.72
C ARG A 161 17.87 5.80 7.10
N LEU A 162 16.76 6.46 7.47
CA LEU A 162 16.72 7.84 7.94
C LEU A 162 16.84 7.93 9.46
N ASN A 163 16.63 6.82 10.19
CA ASN A 163 16.88 6.73 11.62
C ASN A 163 18.36 7.01 11.92
N GLY A 164 18.62 8.12 12.63
CA GLY A 164 19.98 8.59 12.98
C GLY A 164 20.64 9.51 11.95
N VAL A 165 20.07 9.65 10.75
CA VAL A 165 20.50 10.66 9.74
C VAL A 165 19.66 11.93 9.88
N VAL A 166 18.38 11.77 10.25
CA VAL A 166 17.45 12.87 10.46
C VAL A 166 17.26 13.08 11.96
N LEU A 167 17.69 14.24 12.45
CA LEU A 167 17.31 14.72 13.77
C LEU A 167 16.01 15.51 13.61
N PRO A 168 14.94 15.18 14.35
CA PRO A 168 13.78 16.05 14.42
C PRO A 168 14.25 17.41 14.92
N VAL A 169 14.17 18.43 14.06
CA VAL A 169 14.45 19.80 14.46
C VAL A 169 13.27 20.26 15.29
N HIS A 170 13.38 20.12 16.61
CA HIS A 170 12.55 20.89 17.51
C HIS A 170 12.93 22.35 17.30
N ALA A 171 12.11 23.08 16.55
CA ALA A 171 12.26 24.52 16.46
C ALA A 171 12.16 25.08 17.89
N ALA A 172 13.30 25.39 18.50
CA ALA A 172 13.34 26.39 19.55
C ALA A 172 12.66 27.64 18.96
N PRO A 173 11.88 28.43 19.73
CA PRO A 173 11.28 29.65 19.22
C PRO A 173 12.40 30.59 18.78
N ILE A 174 12.77 30.51 17.51
CA ILE A 174 13.77 31.36 16.89
C ILE A 174 13.08 32.72 16.85
N PRO A 175 13.58 33.76 17.54
CA PRO A 175 13.07 35.10 17.29
C PRO A 175 13.17 35.32 15.79
N ARG A 176 12.08 35.77 15.14
CA ARG A 176 11.95 35.93 13.68
C ARG A 176 13.12 36.76 13.13
N GLN A 177 14.27 36.15 12.95
CA GLN A 177 15.40 36.71 12.25
C GLN A 177 15.06 36.50 10.77
N TYR A 178 14.98 37.62 10.09
CA TYR A 178 14.59 37.74 8.71
C TYR A 178 15.50 36.83 7.85
N LEU A 179 14.98 35.69 7.40
CA LEU A 179 15.66 34.87 6.41
C LEU A 179 15.90 35.73 5.16
N PRO A 180 17.13 35.79 4.61
CA PRO A 180 17.37 36.46 3.35
C PRO A 180 16.47 35.88 2.25
N PRO A 181 16.02 36.67 1.25
CA PRO A 181 15.02 36.25 0.26
C PRO A 181 15.38 34.94 -0.48
N SER A 182 16.67 34.70 -0.73
CA SER A 182 17.15 33.46 -1.36
C SER A 182 16.94 32.21 -0.51
N TYR A 183 17.01 32.34 0.81
CA TYR A 183 16.72 31.23 1.74
C TYR A 183 15.23 31.08 2.01
N GLN A 184 14.44 32.15 1.89
CA GLN A 184 12.98 32.05 1.96
C GLN A 184 12.44 31.16 0.84
N THR A 185 12.95 31.28 -0.39
CA THR A 185 12.53 30.41 -1.50
C THR A 185 12.87 28.96 -1.22
N VAL A 186 14.09 28.64 -0.78
CA VAL A 186 14.48 27.27 -0.47
C VAL A 186 13.70 26.69 0.72
N VAL A 187 13.45 27.50 1.75
CA VAL A 187 12.61 27.10 2.88
C VAL A 187 11.16 26.90 2.44
N GLN A 188 10.64 27.77 1.56
CA GLN A 188 9.31 27.64 1.00
C GLN A 188 9.20 26.37 0.15
N ASP A 189 10.20 26.07 -0.68
CA ASP A 189 10.25 24.84 -1.48
C ASP A 189 10.32 23.60 -0.59
N ILE A 190 11.13 23.63 0.48
CA ILE A 190 11.24 22.54 1.46
C ILE A 190 9.92 22.39 2.23
N ILE A 191 9.31 23.48 2.69
CA ILE A 191 8.04 23.47 3.40
C ILE A 191 6.93 22.97 2.48
N GLU A 192 6.84 23.44 1.24
CA GLU A 192 5.85 22.98 0.26
C GLU A 192 6.04 21.49 -0.05
N THR A 193 7.29 21.05 -0.25
CA THR A 193 7.61 19.62 -0.46
C THR A 193 7.29 18.77 0.79
N SER A 194 7.49 19.32 1.99
CA SER A 194 7.26 18.62 3.26
C SER A 194 5.80 18.63 3.69
N ILE A 195 5.03 19.67 3.37
CA ILE A 195 3.58 19.74 3.57
C ILE A 195 2.91 18.81 2.55
N LEU A 196 3.42 18.71 1.31
CA LEU A 196 2.98 17.69 0.37
C LEU A 196 3.32 16.25 0.83
N ALA A 197 4.38 16.09 1.65
CA ALA A 197 4.77 14.81 2.22
C ALA A 197 4.15 14.51 3.61
N SER A 198 3.59 15.52 4.31
CA SER A 198 3.24 15.43 5.73
C SER A 198 1.93 16.11 6.15
N ALA A 199 1.15 16.68 5.22
CA ALA A 199 -0.19 17.20 5.55
C ALA A 199 -1.24 16.08 5.61
N PRO A 200 -1.88 15.86 6.78
CA PRO A 200 -3.34 15.79 6.82
C PRO A 200 -3.87 17.20 6.50
N SER A 201 -4.85 17.32 5.60
CA SER A 201 -5.44 18.62 5.27
C SER A 201 -6.63 18.93 6.19
N PRO A 202 -6.84 20.21 6.54
CA PRO A 202 -7.59 20.61 7.72
C PRO A 202 -9.11 20.55 7.57
N SER A 203 -9.72 20.16 8.69
CA SER A 203 -11.10 20.40 9.08
C SER A 203 -11.46 21.89 9.15
N THR A 204 -12.53 22.23 8.40
CA THR A 204 -13.67 23.13 8.74
C THR A 204 -13.46 24.66 8.86
N PRO A 205 -14.51 25.51 8.66
CA PRO A 205 -15.96 25.25 8.70
C PRO A 205 -16.67 25.13 7.34
#